data_AF-A0A9E7AEF1-F1
#
_entry.id   AF-A0A9E7AEF1-F1
#
_cell.length_a   1.000
_cell.length_b   1.000
_cell.length_c   1.000
_cell.angle_alpha   90.00
_cell.angle_beta   90.00
_cell.angle_gamma   90.00
#
_symmetry.space_group_name_H-M   'P 1'
#
loop_
_entity.id
_entity.type
_entity.pdbx_description
1 polymer ?
#
loop_
_entity_poly.entity_id
_entity_poly.type
_entity_poly.pdbx_seq_one_letter_code
_entity_poly.pdbx_strand_id
1 'polypeptide(L)'
;MTDPGYSGDMNYGGGYGYQPPADPKLKQRGTVALGLSIGGLLFGILAIVGLIMGIMVLNKAKSVGDVEAAKYAKYAVIAGGVVVTLNVVFSVLYVMGSM
;
A
#
# COMPACT_ATOMS: atom_id res chain seq x y z
N MET A 1 44.43 7.17 -2.58
CA MET A 1 44.12 6.53 -3.87
C MET A 1 42.61 6.41 -3.94
N THR A 2 42.06 6.81 -5.09
CA THR A 2 40.67 7.13 -5.44
C THR A 2 39.66 5.99 -5.23
N ASP A 3 38.49 6.34 -4.68
CA ASP A 3 37.20 5.62 -4.83
C ASP A 3 36.76 5.73 -6.31
N PRO A 4 36.19 4.69 -6.96
CA PRO A 4 34.76 4.40 -6.80
C PRO A 4 34.38 2.90 -6.93
N GLY A 5 33.47 2.40 -6.10
CA GLY A 5 33.02 1.00 -6.25
C GLY A 5 31.66 0.61 -5.68
N TYR A 6 30.79 1.56 -5.33
CA TYR A 6 29.36 1.25 -5.15
C TYR A 6 28.68 1.29 -6.52
N SER A 7 28.93 0.25 -7.31
CA SER A 7 28.22 -0.06 -8.55
C SER A 7 28.12 -1.57 -8.57
N GLY A 8 26.99 -2.13 -8.20
CA GLY A 8 25.88 -2.26 -9.12
C GLY A 8 25.67 -3.75 -9.30
N ASP A 9 24.41 -4.15 -9.41
CA ASP A 9 23.95 -5.51 -9.63
C ASP A 9 23.98 -6.43 -8.40
N MET A 10 22.82 -6.41 -7.74
CA MET A 10 22.18 -7.55 -7.12
C MET A 10 22.16 -8.74 -8.11
N ASN A 11 23.29 -9.39 -8.28
CA ASN A 11 23.39 -10.60 -9.07
C ASN A 11 22.93 -11.78 -8.21
N TYR A 12 21.61 -12.00 -8.20
CA TYR A 12 20.97 -13.24 -7.76
C TYR A 12 21.28 -14.35 -8.78
N GLY A 13 22.54 -14.68 -8.99
CA GLY A 13 22.91 -15.60 -10.05
C GLY A 13 24.39 -15.64 -10.37
N GLY A 14 25.16 -16.37 -9.58
CA GLY A 14 26.49 -16.79 -10.04
C GLY A 14 27.54 -16.74 -8.96
N GLY A 15 27.78 -17.89 -8.35
CA GLY A 15 28.93 -18.10 -7.48
C GLY A 15 28.70 -19.40 -6.74
N TYR A 16 29.64 -20.33 -6.87
CA TYR A 16 29.72 -21.57 -6.10
C TYR A 16 30.00 -21.28 -4.62
N GLY A 17 29.13 -20.48 -3.99
CA GLY A 17 29.15 -20.09 -2.60
C GLY A 17 27.92 -20.70 -1.95
N TYR A 18 28.17 -21.48 -0.91
CA TYR A 18 27.19 -22.12 -0.05
C TYR A 18 25.92 -21.26 0.11
N GLN A 19 24.83 -21.63 -0.57
CA GLN A 19 23.54 -21.02 -0.32
C GLN A 19 23.09 -21.54 1.05
N PRO A 20 22.99 -20.68 2.08
CA PRO A 20 22.56 -21.13 3.40
C PRO A 20 21.22 -21.86 3.23
N PRO A 21 21.01 -23.02 3.88
CA PRO A 21 19.75 -23.75 3.75
C PRO A 21 18.60 -22.79 4.05
N ALA A 22 17.71 -22.60 3.06
CA ALA A 22 16.63 -21.64 3.15
C ALA A 22 15.78 -21.98 4.37
N ASP A 23 15.69 -21.08 5.35
CA ASP A 23 14.83 -21.27 6.51
C ASP A 23 13.37 -21.36 6.01
N PRO A 24 12.73 -22.54 6.12
CA PRO A 24 11.37 -22.75 5.61
C PRO A 24 10.36 -21.78 6.24
N LYS A 25 10.60 -21.33 7.48
CA LYS A 25 9.77 -20.35 8.17
C LYS A 25 9.92 -18.96 7.54
N LEU A 26 11.11 -18.61 7.06
CA LEU A 26 11.35 -17.35 6.35
C LEU A 26 10.64 -17.33 4.99
N LYS A 27 10.71 -18.44 4.24
CA LYS A 27 10.00 -18.57 2.96
C LYS A 27 8.48 -18.48 3.13
N GLN A 28 7.92 -19.15 4.14
CA GLN A 28 6.50 -19.08 4.45
C GLN A 28 6.06 -17.65 4.84
N ARG A 29 6.82 -16.98 5.72
CA ARG A 29 6.57 -15.58 6.09
C ARG A 29 6.65 -14.64 4.88
N GLY A 30 7.62 -14.85 3.99
CA GLY A 30 7.76 -14.10 2.74
C GLY A 30 6.53 -14.25 1.83
N THR A 31 6.03 -15.47 1.64
CA THR A 31 4.82 -15.72 0.84
C THR A 31 3.58 -15.03 1.45
N VAL A 32 3.42 -15.09 2.77
CA VAL A 32 2.31 -14.41 3.46
C VAL A 32 2.42 -12.89 3.30
N ALA A 33 3.63 -12.32 3.45
CA ALA A 33 3.88 -10.90 3.26
C ALA A 33 3.54 -10.44 1.82
N LEU A 34 3.92 -11.23 0.80
CA LEU A 34 3.57 -10.96 -0.59
C LEU A 34 2.05 -10.97 -0.81
N GLY A 35 1.35 -11.97 -0.28
CA GLY A 35 -0.11 -12.05 -0.37
C GLY A 35 -0.81 -10.86 0.29
N LEU A 36 -0.35 -10.46 1.48
CA LEU A 36 -0.86 -9.27 2.18
C LEU A 36 -0.58 -7.97 1.41
N SER A 37 0.59 -7.85 0.77
CA SER A 37 0.94 -6.69 -0.04
C SER A 37 0.02 -6.53 -1.26
N ILE A 38 -0.24 -7.64 -1.99
CA ILE A 38 -1.16 -7.63 -3.13
C ILE A 38 -2.59 -7.30 -2.67
N GLY A 39 -3.04 -7.89 -1.57
CA GLY A 39 -4.36 -7.58 -0.99
C GLY A 39 -4.48 -6.12 -0.59
N GLY A 40 -3.45 -5.57 0.06
CA GLY A 40 -3.38 -4.16 0.45
C GLY A 40 -3.40 -3.22 -0.75
N LEU A 41 -2.68 -3.55 -1.83
CA LEU A 41 -2.68 -2.77 -3.07
C LEU A 41 -4.08 -2.71 -3.70
N LEU A 42 -4.74 -3.87 -3.85
CA LEU A 42 -6.09 -3.93 -4.41
C LEU A 42 -7.09 -3.15 -3.55
N PHE A 43 -7.01 -3.32 -2.23
CA PHE A 43 -7.86 -2.61 -1.29
C PHE A 43 -7.62 -1.08 -1.31
N GLY A 44 -6.36 -0.66 -1.39
CA GLY A 44 -5.96 0.74 -1.51
C GLY A 44 -6.50 1.39 -2.78
N ILE A 45 -6.42 0.70 -3.93
CA ILE A 45 -6.99 1.17 -5.20
C ILE A 45 -8.50 1.34 -5.07
N LEU A 46 -9.20 0.35 -4.52
CA LEU A 46 -10.66 0.43 -4.32
C LEU A 46 -11.06 1.60 -3.40
N ALA A 47 -10.28 1.86 -2.35
CA ALA A 47 -10.52 2.99 -1.44
C ALA A 47 -10.39 4.35 -2.16
N ILE A 48 -9.41 4.50 -3.06
CA ILE A 48 -9.23 5.71 -3.87
C ILE A 48 -10.42 5.89 -4.83
N VAL A 49 -10.86 4.82 -5.51
CA VAL A 49 -12.02 4.87 -6.40
C VAL A 49 -13.29 5.28 -5.63
N GLY A 50 -13.52 4.69 -4.46
CA GLY A 50 -14.63 5.04 -3.59
C GLY A 50 -14.60 6.50 -3.12
N LEU A 51 -13.41 7.03 -2.81
CA LEU A 51 -13.20 8.44 -2.48
C LEU A 51 -13.60 9.36 -3.62
N ILE A 52 -13.12 9.09 -4.84
CA ILE A 52 -13.41 9.90 -6.02
C ILE A 52 -14.92 9.91 -6.29
N MET A 53 -15.56 8.75 -6.32
CA MET A 53 -17.01 8.65 -6.50
C MET A 53 -17.77 9.36 -5.38
N GLY A 54 -17.36 9.17 -4.12
CA GLY A 54 -17.97 9.84 -2.97
C GLY A 54 -17.92 11.36 -3.09
N ILE A 55 -16.79 11.93 -3.52
CA ILE A 55 -16.64 13.37 -3.73
C ILE A 55 -17.55 13.85 -4.88
N MET A 56 -17.57 13.13 -6.00
CA MET A 56 -18.43 13.47 -7.15
C MET A 56 -19.92 13.47 -6.76
N VAL A 57 -20.39 12.42 -6.08
CA VAL A 57 -21.77 12.30 -5.63
C VAL A 57 -22.09 13.39 -4.60
N LEU A 58 -21.18 13.67 -3.66
CA LEU A 58 -21.39 14.71 -2.66
C LEU A 58 -21.56 16.09 -3.30
N ASN A 59 -20.74 16.41 -4.30
CA ASN A 59 -20.82 17.68 -5.01
C ASN A 59 -22.12 17.81 -5.81
N LYS A 60 -22.55 16.73 -6.48
CA LYS A 60 -23.82 16.71 -7.22
C LYS A 60 -25.03 16.77 -6.29
N ALA A 61 -25.02 15.99 -5.20
CA ALA A 61 -26.10 15.97 -4.21
C ALA A 61 -26.28 17.35 -3.55
N LYS A 62 -25.19 18.05 -3.23
CA LYS A 62 -25.23 19.44 -2.76
C LYS A 62 -25.82 20.41 -3.78
N SER A 63 -25.53 20.22 -5.08
CA SER A 63 -26.05 21.14 -6.11
C SER A 63 -27.55 20.97 -6.35
N VAL A 64 -28.10 19.76 -6.14
CA VAL A 64 -29.52 19.47 -6.36
C VAL A 64 -30.35 19.46 -5.07
N GLY A 65 -29.71 19.64 -3.90
CA GLY A 65 -30.39 19.63 -2.59
C GLY A 65 -30.78 18.24 -2.07
N ASP A 66 -30.19 17.17 -2.62
CA ASP A 66 -30.46 15.79 -2.18
C ASP A 66 -29.67 15.47 -0.91
N VAL A 67 -30.34 15.59 0.23
CA VAL A 67 -29.75 15.42 1.57
C VAL A 67 -29.38 13.96 1.84
N GLU A 68 -30.11 13.01 1.27
CA GLU A 68 -29.90 11.58 1.52
C GLU A 68 -28.69 11.07 0.75
N ALA A 69 -28.59 11.38 -0.54
CA ALA A 69 -27.41 11.05 -1.33
C ALA A 69 -26.14 11.73 -0.76
N ALA A 70 -26.25 12.98 -0.29
CA ALA A 70 -25.14 13.68 0.35
C ALA A 70 -24.66 12.98 1.64
N LYS A 71 -25.56 12.37 2.41
CA LYS A 71 -25.22 11.63 3.64
C LYS A 71 -24.38 10.40 3.33
N TYR A 72 -24.83 9.56 2.39
CA TYR A 72 -24.07 8.37 1.98
C TYR A 72 -22.73 8.73 1.34
N ALA A 73 -22.71 9.77 0.50
CA ALA A 73 -21.50 10.26 -0.12
C ALA A 73 -20.47 10.73 0.93
N LYS A 74 -20.90 11.44 1.99
CA LYS A 74 -20.02 11.80 3.11
C LYS A 74 -19.43 10.57 3.79
N TYR A 75 -20.23 9.55 4.07
CA TYR A 75 -19.73 8.32 4.70
C TYR A 75 -18.72 7.59 3.81
N ALA A 76 -18.95 7.54 2.50
CA ALA A 76 -17.99 6.96 1.56
C ALA A 76 -16.66 7.73 1.57
N VAL A 77 -16.71 9.07 1.58
CA VAL A 77 -15.50 9.91 1.66
C VAL A 77 -14.75 9.70 2.97
N ILE A 78 -15.46 9.65 4.10
CA ILE A 78 -14.84 9.43 5.41
C ILE A 78 -14.19 8.04 5.46
N ALA A 79 -14.91 7.00 5.06
CA ALA A 79 -14.40 5.62 5.07
C ALA A 79 -13.16 5.48 4.19
N GLY A 80 -13.21 5.96 2.95
CA GLY A 80 -12.05 5.92 2.06
C GLY A 80 -10.88 6.76 2.57
N GLY A 81 -11.16 7.93 3.16
CA GLY A 81 -10.15 8.79 3.79
C GLY A 81 -9.41 8.07 4.93
N VAL A 82 -10.14 7.41 5.83
CA VAL A 82 -9.55 6.62 6.94
C VAL A 82 -8.64 5.51 6.39
N VAL A 83 -9.10 4.77 5.38
CA VAL A 83 -8.31 3.69 4.78
C VAL A 83 -7.01 4.21 4.18
N VAL A 84 -7.06 5.32 3.43
CA VAL A 84 -5.86 5.92 2.84
C VAL A 84 -4.90 6.40 3.92
N THR A 85 -5.39 7.09 4.95
CA THR A 85 -4.56 7.57 6.07
C THR A 85 -3.89 6.41 6.81
N LEU A 86 -4.62 5.33 7.10
CA LEU A 86 -4.04 4.16 7.77
C LEU A 86 -2.93 3.53 6.92
N ASN A 87 -3.14 3.38 5.61
CA ASN A 87 -2.10 2.87 4.71
C ASN A 87 -0.83 3.73 4.77
N VAL A 88 -0.97 5.06 4.70
CA VAL A 88 0.17 5.99 4.80
C VAL A 88 0.88 5.86 6.15
N VAL A 89 0.13 5.86 7.27
CA VAL A 89 0.72 5.76 8.61
C VAL A 89 1.47 4.45 8.79
N PHE A 90 0.88 3.31 8.40
CA PHE A 90 1.56 2.02 8.48
C PHE A 90 2.80 1.95 7.60
N SER A 91 2.75 2.50 6.38
CA SER A 91 3.93 2.57 5.51
C SER A 91 5.05 3.41 6.13
N VAL A 92 4.72 4.57 6.71
CA VAL A 92 5.72 5.44 7.38
C VAL A 92 6.31 4.77 8.62
N LEU A 93 5.47 4.17 9.47
CA LEU A 93 5.94 3.43 10.66
C LEU A 93 6.83 2.25 10.28
N TYR A 94 6.48 1.52 9.22
CA TYR A 94 7.30 0.42 8.71
C TYR A 94 8.67 0.94 8.25
N VAL A 95 8.70 2.01 7.47
CA VAL A 95 9.94 2.62 6.98
C VAL A 95 10.80 3.13 8.14
N MET A 96 10.22 3.85 9.11
CA MET A 96 10.93 4.38 10.28
C MET A 96 11.43 3.30 11.23
N GLY A 97 10.69 2.21 11.42
CA GLY A 97 11.14 1.08 12.23
C GLY A 97 12.17 0.18 11.53
N SER A 98 12.37 0.36 10.22
CA SER A 98 13.34 -0.38 9.40
C SER A 98 14.65 0.36 9.14
N MET A 99 14.72 1.64 9.52
CA MET A 99 15.94 2.46 9.55
C MET A 99 16.66 2.30 10.89
#